data_AF-A0ABD0ZBE0-F1
#
_entry.id   AF-A0ABD0ZBE0-F1
#
_cell.length_a   1.000
_cell.length_b   1.000
_cell.length_c   1.000
_cell.angle_alpha   90.00
_cell.angle_beta   90.00
_cell.angle_gamma   90.00
#
_symmetry.space_group_name_H-M   'P 1'
#
loop_
_entity.id
_entity.type
_entity.pdbx_description
1 polymer ?
#
loop_
_entity_poly.entity_id
_entity_poly.type
_entity_poly.pdbx_seq_one_letter_code
_entity_poly.pdbx_strand_id
1 'polypeptide(L)'
;MSLRKFSPRSTVPMPRESEKNAWDKHSNDVVDVTCPMLATMNSDLQKQYENVASPIEMITSLKAMFREQARTERYRMVKSLVECKLPKDAPGESSCH
;
A
#
# COMPACT_ATOMS: atom_id res chain seq x y z
N MET A 1 20.13 44.94 18.24
CA MET A 1 20.75 44.31 17.06
C MET A 1 21.25 42.93 17.46
N SER A 2 20.48 41.87 17.18
CA SER A 2 20.92 40.50 17.51
C SER A 2 21.88 40.01 16.42
N LEU A 3 23.14 39.85 16.79
CA LEU A 3 24.14 39.18 15.96
C LEU A 3 23.66 37.75 15.69
N ARG A 4 23.27 37.47 14.45
CA ARG A 4 23.10 36.09 13.97
C ARG A 4 24.47 35.44 14.10
N LYS A 5 24.66 34.60 15.12
CA LYS A 5 25.84 33.76 15.23
C LYS A 5 25.84 32.84 14.01
N PHE A 6 26.76 33.10 13.10
CA PHE A 6 27.03 32.25 11.96
C PHE A 6 27.55 30.93 12.53
N SER A 7 26.68 29.91 12.57
CA SER A 7 27.12 28.56 12.91
C SER A 7 28.13 28.14 11.86
N PRO A 8 29.34 27.66 12.23
CA PRO A 8 30.29 27.17 11.24
C PRO A 8 29.59 26.06 10.47
N ARG A 9 29.58 26.17 9.14
CA ARG A 9 29.22 25.08 8.23
C ARG A 9 29.93 23.84 8.76
N SER A 10 29.16 22.86 9.26
CA SER A 10 29.77 21.66 9.81
C SER A 10 30.63 21.06 8.71
N THR A 11 31.92 20.90 8.99
CA THR A 11 32.83 20.17 8.11
C THR A 11 32.43 18.71 8.22
N VAL A 12 31.47 18.30 7.39
CA VAL A 12 31.15 16.89 7.21
C VAL A 12 32.41 16.25 6.65
N PRO A 13 33.04 15.29 7.36
CA PRO A 13 34.20 14.60 6.81
C PRO A 13 33.78 13.92 5.50
N MET A 14 34.67 13.97 4.50
CA MET A 14 34.43 13.28 3.23
C MET A 14 34.16 11.79 3.51
N PRO A 15 33.06 11.22 2.97
CA PRO A 15 32.74 9.82 3.19
C PRO A 15 33.87 8.91 2.70
N ARG A 16 34.17 7.87 3.47
CA ARG A 16 35.11 6.82 3.05
C ARG A 16 34.54 6.10 1.83
N GLU A 17 35.41 5.54 1.01
CA GLU A 17 35.00 4.83 -0.21
C GLU A 17 34.01 3.68 0.09
N SER A 18 34.21 2.98 1.20
CA SER A 18 33.28 1.95 1.69
C SER A 18 31.88 2.48 2.01
N GLU A 19 31.78 3.71 2.51
CA GLU A 19 30.51 4.35 2.89
C GLU A 19 29.72 4.76 1.64
N LYS A 20 30.42 5.26 0.61
CA LYS A 20 29.80 5.55 -0.70
C LYS A 20 29.29 4.28 -1.37
N ASN A 21 30.13 3.24 -1.44
CA ASN A 21 29.76 1.96 -2.05
C ASN A 21 28.56 1.32 -1.35
N ALA A 22 28.51 1.40 -0.02
CA ALA A 22 27.36 0.90 0.76
C ALA A 22 26.08 1.68 0.44
N TRP A 23 26.19 3.01 0.29
CA TRP A 23 25.05 3.86 -0.08
C TRP A 23 24.58 3.60 -1.51
N ASP A 24 25.48 3.53 -2.48
CA ASP A 24 25.14 3.23 -3.89
C ASP A 24 24.47 1.86 -4.00
N LYS A 25 25.02 0.85 -3.32
CA LYS A 25 24.43 -0.48 -3.27
C LYS A 25 23.01 -0.41 -2.70
N HIS A 26 22.82 0.27 -1.57
CA HIS A 26 21.51 0.40 -0.97
C HIS A 26 20.52 1.12 -1.89
N SER A 27 20.93 2.20 -2.54
CA SER A 27 20.11 2.94 -3.50
C SER A 27 19.68 2.04 -4.66
N ASN A 28 20.61 1.27 -5.22
CA ASN A 28 20.32 0.32 -6.29
C ASN A 28 19.37 -0.80 -5.83
N ASP A 29 19.63 -1.40 -4.66
CA ASP A 29 18.79 -2.45 -4.08
C ASP A 29 17.33 -1.96 -3.90
N VAL A 30 17.15 -0.69 -3.50
CA VAL A 30 15.81 -0.08 -3.35
C VAL A 30 15.11 0.06 -4.70
N VAL A 31 15.82 0.52 -5.73
CA VAL A 31 15.27 0.71 -7.09
C VAL A 31 14.89 -0.63 -7.72
N ASP A 32 15.74 -1.65 -7.58
CA ASP A 32 15.54 -3.00 -8.13
C ASP A 32 14.29 -3.70 -7.58
N VAL A 33 13.83 -3.28 -6.40
CA VAL A 33 12.57 -3.78 -5.80
C VAL A 33 11.40 -2.84 -6.13
N THR A 34 11.59 -1.53 -6.01
CA THR A 34 10.50 -0.54 -6.12
C THR A 34 9.97 -0.42 -7.55
N CYS A 35 10.86 -0.42 -8.53
CA CYS A 35 10.50 -0.30 -9.95
C CYS A 35 9.54 -1.41 -10.42
N PRO A 36 9.87 -2.71 -10.27
CA PRO A 36 8.96 -3.78 -10.68
C PRO A 36 7.69 -3.83 -9.81
N MET A 37 7.77 -3.48 -8.53
CA MET A 37 6.58 -3.38 -7.68
C MET A 37 5.59 -2.37 -8.24
N LEU A 38 6.01 -1.16 -8.58
CA LEU A 38 5.14 -0.15 -9.19
C LEU A 38 4.67 -0.61 -10.57
N ALA A 39 5.57 -1.10 -11.42
CA ALA A 39 5.24 -1.51 -12.80
C ALA A 39 4.13 -2.58 -12.87
N THR A 40 4.04 -3.47 -11.86
CA THR A 40 3.03 -4.53 -11.81
C THR A 40 1.67 -4.11 -11.24
N MET A 41 1.58 -2.90 -10.67
CA MET A 41 0.33 -2.36 -10.15
C MET A 41 -0.56 -1.82 -11.28
N ASN A 42 -1.87 -1.72 -11.01
CA ASN A 42 -2.77 -0.93 -11.85
C ASN A 42 -2.48 0.58 -11.70
N SER A 43 -3.03 1.39 -12.61
CA SER A 43 -2.77 2.84 -12.67
C SER A 43 -3.13 3.58 -11.39
N ASP A 44 -4.17 3.16 -10.68
CA ASP A 44 -4.63 3.87 -9.48
C ASP A 44 -3.68 3.59 -8.31
N LEU A 45 -3.25 2.35 -8.14
CA LEU A 45 -2.25 1.98 -7.15
C LEU A 45 -0.87 2.57 -7.48
N GLN A 46 -0.46 2.60 -8.76
CA GLN A 46 0.78 3.26 -9.16
C GLN A 46 0.82 4.72 -8.70
N LYS A 47 -0.25 5.49 -8.96
CA LYS A 47 -0.36 6.90 -8.53
C LYS A 47 -0.31 7.06 -7.01
N GLN A 48 -0.85 6.09 -6.26
CA GLN A 48 -0.82 6.14 -4.79
C GLN A 48 0.59 5.93 -4.23
N TYR A 49 1.42 5.14 -4.89
CA TYR A 49 2.74 4.73 -4.38
C TYR A 49 3.93 5.36 -5.13
N GLU A 50 3.72 6.15 -6.18
CA GLU A 50 4.80 6.74 -7.00
C GLU A 50 5.83 7.56 -6.20
N ASN A 51 5.40 8.15 -5.07
CA ASN A 51 6.23 8.96 -4.19
C ASN A 51 6.68 8.22 -2.91
N VAL A 52 6.38 6.93 -2.78
CA VAL A 52 6.77 6.11 -1.63
C VAL A 52 8.13 5.47 -1.91
N ALA A 53 9.17 6.00 -1.25
CA ALA A 53 10.55 5.53 -1.45
C ALA A 53 10.84 4.17 -0.80
N SER A 54 9.99 3.71 0.13
CA SER A 54 10.19 2.47 0.88
C SER A 54 9.38 1.32 0.27
N PRO A 55 10.01 0.34 -0.41
CA PRO A 55 9.29 -0.83 -0.91
C PRO A 55 8.66 -1.66 0.20
N ILE A 56 9.19 -1.59 1.44
CA ILE A 56 8.61 -2.26 2.62
C ILE A 56 7.28 -1.63 3.03
N GLU A 57 7.17 -0.30 3.00
CA GLU A 57 5.91 0.39 3.31
C GLU A 57 4.85 0.09 2.25
N MET A 58 5.26 0.08 0.99
CA MET A 58 4.41 -0.26 -0.14
C MET A 58 3.84 -1.68 -0.02
N ILE A 59 4.69 -2.71 0.16
CA ILE A 59 4.19 -4.10 0.27
C ILE A 59 3.32 -4.30 1.52
N THR A 60 3.63 -3.63 2.63
CA THR A 60 2.87 -3.75 3.87
C THR A 60 1.47 -3.19 3.70
N SER A 61 1.35 -2.01 3.10
CA SER A 61 0.07 -1.34 2.84
C SER A 61 -0.78 -2.12 1.85
N LEU A 62 -0.20 -2.60 0.75
CA LEU A 62 -0.89 -3.44 -0.22
C LEU A 62 -1.44 -4.73 0.40
N LYS A 63 -0.62 -5.43 1.20
CA LYS A 63 -1.05 -6.65 1.90
C LYS A 63 -2.25 -6.37 2.82
N ALA A 64 -2.23 -5.27 3.56
CA ALA A 64 -3.33 -4.90 4.43
C ALA A 64 -4.62 -4.65 3.63
N MET A 65 -4.53 -3.86 2.56
CA MET A 65 -5.66 -3.51 1.70
C MET A 65 -6.31 -4.74 1.05
N PHE A 66 -5.52 -5.59 0.38
CA PHE A 66 -6.05 -6.77 -0.30
C PHE A 66 -6.57 -7.84 0.67
N ARG A 67 -5.97 -7.95 1.85
CA ARG A 67 -6.50 -8.82 2.91
C ARG A 67 -7.90 -8.38 3.35
N GLU A 68 -8.09 -7.07 3.52
CA GLU A 68 -9.38 -6.50 3.92
C GLU A 68 -10.44 -6.62 2.81
N GLN A 69 -10.05 -6.35 1.56
CA GLN A 69 -10.91 -6.55 0.39
C GLN A 69 -11.37 -8.01 0.30
N ALA A 70 -10.44 -8.97 0.35
CA ALA A 70 -10.78 -10.38 0.29
C ALA A 70 -11.71 -10.82 1.44
N ARG A 71 -11.52 -10.27 2.64
CA ARG A 71 -12.41 -10.52 3.79
C ARG A 71 -13.82 -10.00 3.50
N THR A 72 -13.92 -8.77 3.02
CA THR A 72 -15.18 -8.10 2.72
C THR A 72 -15.93 -8.81 1.59
N GLU A 73 -15.25 -9.17 0.51
CA GLU A 73 -15.85 -9.88 -0.63
C GLU A 73 -16.38 -11.25 -0.24
N ARG A 74 -15.59 -12.03 0.53
CA ARG A 74 -16.05 -13.32 1.06
C ARG A 74 -17.28 -13.17 1.93
N TYR A 75 -17.30 -12.18 2.82
CA TYR A 75 -18.47 -11.91 3.66
C TYR A 75 -19.70 -11.55 2.81
N ARG A 76 -19.55 -10.65 1.84
CA ARG A 76 -20.64 -10.24 0.94
C ARG A 76 -21.19 -11.41 0.13
N MET A 77 -20.31 -12.26 -0.40
CA MET A 77 -20.69 -13.45 -1.15
C MET A 77 -21.49 -14.43 -0.29
N VAL A 78 -20.97 -14.79 0.89
CA VAL A 78 -21.67 -15.69 1.82
C VAL A 78 -23.01 -15.10 2.26
N LYS A 79 -23.04 -13.81 2.61
CA LYS A 79 -24.27 -13.12 2.99
C LYS A 79 -25.33 -13.22 1.89
N SER A 80 -24.95 -12.91 0.65
CA SER A 80 -25.86 -13.03 -0.50
C SER A 80 -26.36 -14.47 -0.70
N LEU A 81 -25.50 -15.48 -0.56
CA LEU A 81 -25.90 -16.87 -0.68
C LEU A 81 -26.90 -17.29 0.40
N VAL A 82 -26.69 -16.87 1.66
CA VAL A 82 -27.61 -17.15 2.76
C VAL A 82 -28.95 -16.44 2.56
N GLU A 83 -28.92 -15.16 2.16
CA GLU A 83 -30.13 -14.39 1.87
C GLU A 83 -30.95 -14.99 0.72
N CYS A 84 -30.29 -15.53 -0.31
CA CYS A 84 -30.96 -16.25 -1.41
C CYS A 84 -31.58 -17.60 -1.00
N LYS A 85 -31.18 -18.18 0.14
CA LYS A 85 -31.63 -19.51 0.60
C LYS A 85 -32.79 -19.46 1.59
N LEU A 86 -33.38 -18.29 1.83
CA LEU A 86 -34.66 -18.19 2.52
C LEU A 86 -35.78 -18.40 1.49
N PRO A 87 -36.51 -19.53 1.49
CA PRO A 87 -37.89 -19.46 1.05
C PRO A 87 -38.53 -18.42 1.94
N LYS A 88 -39.11 -17.39 1.33
CA LYS A 88 -40.17 -16.63 1.96
C LYS A 88 -41.15 -17.72 2.41
N ASP A 89 -41.25 -18.01 3.70
CA ASP A 89 -42.48 -18.56 4.24
C ASP A 89 -43.52 -17.49 3.94
N ALA A 90 -44.04 -17.50 2.71
CA ALA A 90 -45.23 -16.79 2.32
C ALA A 90 -46.34 -17.71 2.82
N PRO A 91 -47.02 -17.38 3.93
CA PRO A 91 -48.24 -18.06 4.27
C PRO A 91 -49.21 -17.74 3.14
N GLY A 92 -49.89 -18.75 2.62
CA GLY A 92 -50.84 -18.56 1.54
C GLY A 92 -51.88 -17.49 1.91
N GLU A 93 -52.03 -16.49 1.04
CA GLU A 93 -53.32 -15.88 0.80
C GLU A 93 -53.57 -15.91 -0.71
N SER A 94 -54.51 -16.77 -1.04
CA SER A 94 -55.37 -16.72 -2.21
C SER A 94 -55.80 -15.29 -2.53
N SER A 95 -55.71 -14.89 -3.80
CA SER A 95 -56.94 -14.72 -4.59
C SER A 95 -56.55 -14.42 -6.04
N CYS A 96 -57.05 -15.26 -6.95
CA CYS A 96 -57.20 -14.88 -8.35
C CYS A 96 -58.22 -13.75 -8.44
N HIS A 97 -57.86 -12.64 -9.08
CA HIS A 97 -58.78 -11.79 -9.84
C HIS A 97 -58.04 -11.16 -11.01
#